data_AF-A0A093UKF8-F1
#
_entry.id   AF-A0A093UKF8-F1
#
_cell.length_a   1.000
_cell.length_b   1.000
_cell.length_c   1.000
_cell.angle_alpha   90.00
_cell.angle_beta   90.00
_cell.angle_gamma   90.00
#
_symmetry.space_group_name_H-M   'P 1'
#
loop_
_entity.id
_entity.type
_entity.pdbx_description
1 polymer ?
#
loop_
_entity_poly.entity_id
_entity_poly.type
_entity_poly.pdbx_seq_one_letter_code
_entity_poly.pdbx_strand_id
1 'polypeptide(L)'
;MAQMFVVQEAVMQANEDQVEHPADALDEMRERSWFMEHAARLPGSHDSAVWEKDSEHHKALVISIEKAQQSLEMLFLLYEEESRESVIPPIPLSQLRDDPSESRLGWNFLQDAHNAEALPNGQRWLLDRVLKTEWLQTEFLNIQQPSDKIKWKILAVQADLRNRDRFLELLLLLCHLTGGQPARGTEILSLRHRNTLHGRYRSIFIEQGLVSTVTSYYKGYHITGSTKIIHRYLPKEVSELVIYYLWIILPFCEKLEILAFEKTEPSSPFLWPQARQGEDSSYLSRILEKEARQHLQTKCNITYYRHAAIAISRAHLPSGGFKRDYGVNETATDQ
;
A
#
# COMPACT_ATOMS: atom_id res chain seq x y z
N MET A 1 -10.51 16.38 -3.28
CA MET A 1 -11.57 17.08 -2.52
C MET A 1 -12.37 16.10 -1.70
N ALA A 2 -13.14 15.15 -2.27
CA ALA A 2 -13.95 14.21 -1.48
C ALA A 2 -13.18 13.44 -0.37
N GLN A 3 -12.02 12.83 -0.66
CA GLN A 3 -11.24 12.11 0.35
C GLN A 3 -10.65 12.99 1.46
N MET A 4 -10.38 14.27 1.18
CA MET A 4 -9.86 15.19 2.19
C MET A 4 -10.96 15.64 3.14
N PHE A 5 -12.19 15.78 2.66
CA PHE A 5 -13.37 16.00 3.50
C PHE A 5 -13.67 14.79 4.39
N VAL A 6 -13.49 13.56 3.89
CA VAL A 6 -13.65 12.34 4.70
C VAL A 6 -12.63 12.29 5.85
N VAL A 7 -11.38 12.68 5.60
CA VAL A 7 -10.36 12.80 6.66
C VAL A 7 -10.68 13.92 7.64
N GLN A 8 -11.16 15.07 7.18
CA GLN A 8 -11.59 16.15 8.07
C GLN A 8 -12.75 15.72 8.97
N GLU A 9 -13.72 14.98 8.43
CA GLU A 9 -14.84 14.43 9.19
C GLU A 9 -14.35 13.42 10.24
N ALA A 10 -13.42 12.53 9.87
CA ALA A 10 -12.84 11.57 10.81
C ALA A 10 -12.07 12.27 11.95
N VAL A 11 -11.36 13.36 11.65
CA VAL A 11 -10.70 14.19 12.67
C VAL A 11 -11.73 14.88 13.57
N MET A 12 -12.85 15.36 13.02
CA MET A 12 -13.94 15.94 13.80
C MET A 12 -14.55 14.90 14.76
N GLN A 13 -14.81 13.68 14.28
CA GLN A 13 -15.37 12.60 15.12
C GLN A 13 -14.45 12.23 16.27
N ALA A 14 -13.13 12.21 16.06
CA ALA A 14 -12.17 11.98 17.13
C ALA A 14 -12.13 13.15 18.13
N ASN A 15 -12.21 14.40 17.65
CA ASN A 15 -12.26 15.59 18.53
C ASN A 15 -13.56 15.69 19.35
N GLU A 16 -14.63 15.06 18.88
CA GLU A 16 -15.92 14.95 19.57
C GLU A 16 -16.04 13.68 20.44
N ASP A 17 -14.93 12.97 20.68
CA ASP A 17 -14.86 11.71 21.45
C ASP A 17 -15.80 10.60 20.92
N GLN A 18 -16.20 10.66 19.64
CA GLN A 18 -17.05 9.64 19.00
C GLN A 18 -16.24 8.39 18.60
N VAL A 19 -14.95 8.57 18.31
CA VAL A 19 -13.98 7.50 18.04
C VAL A 19 -12.68 7.81 18.77
N GLU A 20 -11.90 6.78 19.10
CA GLU A 20 -10.62 6.95 19.81
C GLU A 20 -9.56 7.63 18.93
N HIS A 21 -9.54 7.33 17.63
CA HIS A 21 -8.62 7.94 16.68
C HIS A 21 -9.26 8.17 15.30
N PRO A 22 -8.86 9.20 14.52
CA PRO A 22 -9.41 9.42 13.18
C PRO A 22 -9.20 8.23 12.22
N ALA A 23 -8.16 7.41 12.44
CA ALA A 23 -7.97 6.17 11.70
C ALA A 23 -9.15 5.22 11.84
N ASP A 24 -9.73 5.10 13.04
CA ASP A 24 -10.84 4.19 13.32
C ASP A 24 -12.13 4.71 12.67
N ALA A 25 -12.37 6.02 12.70
CA ALA A 25 -13.45 6.64 11.94
C ALA A 25 -13.27 6.45 10.42
N LEU A 26 -12.05 6.57 9.89
CA LEU A 26 -11.77 6.34 8.47
C LEU A 26 -12.05 4.90 8.06
N ASP A 27 -11.69 3.93 8.89
CA ASP A 27 -11.99 2.51 8.66
C ASP A 27 -13.50 2.26 8.73
N GLU A 28 -14.16 2.77 9.76
CA GLU A 28 -15.61 2.61 9.92
C GLU A 28 -16.39 3.30 8.80
N MET A 29 -16.01 4.52 8.38
CA MET A 29 -16.59 5.21 7.23
C MET A 29 -16.38 4.45 5.94
N ARG A 30 -15.29 3.71 5.82
CA ARG A 30 -14.96 2.91 4.64
C ARG A 30 -15.79 1.65 4.61
N GLU A 31 -15.87 0.92 5.72
CA GLU A 31 -16.81 -0.19 5.89
C GLU A 31 -18.24 0.28 5.65
N ARG A 32 -18.68 1.39 6.25
CA ARG A 32 -20.00 1.99 6.05
C ARG A 32 -20.22 2.50 4.64
N SER A 33 -19.23 3.08 3.96
CA SER A 33 -19.39 3.50 2.56
C SER A 33 -19.57 2.29 1.65
N TRP A 34 -18.82 1.22 1.92
CA TRP A 34 -19.08 -0.08 1.29
C TRP A 34 -20.49 -0.56 1.65
N PHE A 35 -20.89 -0.67 2.91
CA PHE A 35 -22.24 -1.10 3.33
C PHE A 35 -23.38 -0.18 2.87
N MET A 36 -23.17 1.13 2.70
CA MET A 36 -24.17 2.09 2.22
C MET A 36 -24.32 2.02 0.70
N GLU A 37 -23.25 1.68 -0.03
CA GLU A 37 -23.33 1.24 -1.42
C GLU A 37 -24.23 -0.02 -1.56
N HIS A 38 -24.27 -0.85 -0.51
CA HIS A 38 -25.15 -2.02 -0.40
C HIS A 38 -26.58 -1.67 0.09
N ALA A 39 -26.74 -0.70 1.00
CA ALA A 39 -28.03 -0.38 1.64
C ALA A 39 -28.86 0.67 0.89
N ALA A 40 -28.26 1.51 0.03
CA ALA A 40 -28.97 2.56 -0.72
C ALA A 40 -29.86 2.04 -1.87
N ARG A 41 -30.27 0.76 -1.84
CA ARG A 41 -31.39 0.25 -2.64
C ARG A 41 -32.70 0.48 -1.88
N LEU A 42 -33.40 1.57 -2.20
CA LEU A 42 -34.83 1.71 -1.91
C LEU A 42 -35.64 0.65 -2.70
N PRO A 43 -36.81 0.24 -2.19
CA PRO A 43 -37.45 -1.04 -2.50
C PRO A 43 -37.98 -1.08 -3.93
N GLY A 44 -37.51 -2.05 -4.73
CA GLY A 44 -38.15 -2.35 -6.03
C GLY A 44 -37.28 -2.97 -7.12
N SER A 45 -35.94 -2.95 -7.04
CA SER A 45 -35.08 -3.58 -8.06
C SER A 45 -34.37 -4.83 -7.53
N HIS A 46 -35.00 -5.98 -7.75
CA HIS A 46 -34.38 -7.31 -7.63
C HIS A 46 -33.42 -7.58 -8.79
N ASP A 47 -32.29 -6.87 -8.87
CA ASP A 47 -31.14 -7.34 -9.65
C ASP A 47 -30.20 -8.10 -8.71
N SER A 48 -30.48 -9.39 -8.56
CA SER A 48 -29.71 -10.37 -7.77
C SER A 48 -28.28 -10.55 -8.30
N ALA A 49 -28.07 -10.41 -9.61
CA ALA A 49 -26.78 -10.60 -10.26
C ALA A 49 -25.73 -9.52 -9.90
N VAL A 50 -26.17 -8.32 -9.51
CA VAL A 50 -25.27 -7.24 -9.07
C VAL A 50 -24.84 -7.50 -7.62
N TRP A 51 -25.78 -7.86 -6.74
CA TRP A 51 -25.48 -8.26 -5.35
C TRP A 51 -24.50 -9.43 -5.26
N GLU A 52 -24.69 -10.45 -6.11
CA GLU A 52 -23.82 -11.62 -6.15
C GLU A 52 -22.39 -11.21 -6.56
N LYS A 53 -22.25 -10.38 -7.59
CA LYS A 53 -20.94 -9.86 -8.01
C LYS A 53 -20.28 -8.99 -6.95
N ASP A 54 -21.01 -8.11 -6.27
CA ASP A 54 -20.46 -7.22 -5.25
C ASP A 54 -19.96 -8.00 -4.01
N SER A 55 -20.70 -9.04 -3.60
CA SER A 55 -20.26 -10.03 -2.59
C SER A 55 -18.96 -10.73 -3.00
N GLU A 56 -18.83 -11.15 -4.26
CA GLU A 56 -17.61 -11.81 -4.75
C GLU A 56 -16.40 -10.87 -4.79
N HIS A 57 -16.59 -9.58 -5.08
CA HIS A 57 -15.49 -8.60 -5.01
C HIS A 57 -15.01 -8.36 -3.58
N HIS A 58 -15.93 -8.27 -2.61
CA HIS A 58 -15.57 -8.13 -1.20
C HIS A 58 -14.81 -9.37 -0.69
N LYS A 59 -15.32 -10.58 -0.97
CA LYS A 59 -14.62 -11.83 -0.66
C LYS A 59 -13.24 -11.89 -1.29
N ALA A 60 -13.11 -11.50 -2.56
CA ALA A 60 -11.82 -11.47 -3.24
C ALA A 60 -10.84 -10.48 -2.59
N LEU A 61 -11.32 -9.34 -2.07
CA LEU A 61 -10.49 -8.38 -1.33
C LEU A 61 -10.02 -8.95 0.01
N VAL A 62 -10.93 -9.54 0.80
CA VAL A 62 -10.61 -10.20 2.08
C VAL A 62 -9.56 -11.28 1.87
N ILE A 63 -9.78 -12.16 0.87
CA ILE A 63 -8.81 -13.21 0.51
C ILE A 63 -7.46 -12.61 0.08
N SER A 64 -7.46 -11.48 -0.63
CA SER A 64 -6.21 -10.81 -1.03
C SER A 64 -5.45 -10.23 0.18
N ILE A 65 -6.17 -9.71 1.18
CA ILE A 65 -5.59 -9.23 2.44
C ILE A 65 -5.00 -10.41 3.22
N GLU A 66 -5.74 -11.52 3.38
CA GLU A 66 -5.28 -12.73 4.06
C GLU A 66 -4.01 -13.30 3.40
N LYS A 67 -4.00 -13.41 2.06
CA LYS A 67 -2.80 -13.84 1.31
C LYS A 67 -1.61 -12.91 1.56
N ALA A 68 -1.83 -11.60 1.62
CA ALA A 68 -0.76 -10.64 1.87
C ALA A 68 -0.24 -10.74 3.30
N GLN A 69 -1.11 -10.96 4.29
CA GLN A 69 -0.72 -11.20 5.68
C GLN A 69 0.09 -12.51 5.81
N GLN A 70 -0.36 -13.61 5.21
CA GLN A 70 0.40 -14.87 5.18
C GLN A 70 1.75 -14.71 4.48
N SER A 71 1.77 -13.96 3.36
CA SER A 71 3.02 -13.67 2.66
C SER A 71 3.97 -12.79 3.48
N LEU A 72 3.44 -11.91 4.33
CA LEU A 72 4.22 -11.09 5.25
C LEU A 72 4.75 -11.94 6.42
N GLU A 73 3.96 -12.86 6.95
CA GLU A 73 4.37 -13.80 8.02
C GLU A 73 5.53 -14.70 7.59
N MET A 74 5.51 -15.19 6.36
CA MET A 74 6.66 -15.89 5.79
C MET A 74 7.92 -15.02 5.77
N LEU A 75 7.78 -13.70 5.53
CA LEU A 75 8.91 -12.76 5.52
C LEU A 75 9.40 -12.39 6.92
N PHE A 76 8.59 -12.60 7.96
CA PHE A 76 9.04 -12.49 9.34
C PHE A 76 9.83 -13.71 9.82
N LEU A 77 9.91 -14.76 9.00
CA LEU A 77 10.59 -16.01 9.33
C LEU A 77 10.05 -16.58 10.65
N LEU A 78 8.72 -16.69 10.73
CA LEU A 78 8.03 -17.34 11.83
C LEU A 78 8.09 -18.86 11.66
N TYR A 79 8.29 -19.56 12.76
CA TYR A 79 8.11 -21.00 12.87
C TYR A 79 6.62 -21.34 13.06
N GLU A 80 6.18 -22.55 12.70
CA GLU A 80 4.75 -22.92 12.68
C GLU A 80 4.08 -22.78 14.06
N GLU A 81 4.83 -22.97 15.15
CA GLU A 81 4.37 -22.88 16.53
C GLU A 81 4.52 -21.48 17.15
N GLU A 82 5.15 -20.53 16.46
CA GLU A 82 5.28 -19.15 16.94
C GLU A 82 4.02 -18.34 16.62
N SER A 83 3.36 -17.83 17.66
CA SER A 83 2.30 -16.84 17.47
C SER A 83 2.89 -15.51 17.01
N ARG A 84 2.26 -14.89 16.00
CA ARG A 84 2.63 -13.56 15.50
C ARG A 84 2.74 -12.52 16.61
N GLU A 85 1.79 -12.49 17.54
CA GLU A 85 1.68 -11.49 18.60
C GLU A 85 2.81 -11.59 19.64
N SER A 86 3.40 -12.77 19.81
CA SER A 86 4.52 -12.95 20.75
C SER A 86 5.87 -12.59 20.15
N VAL A 87 5.97 -12.64 18.82
CA VAL A 87 7.22 -12.44 18.11
C VAL A 87 7.30 -11.04 17.51
N ILE A 88 6.30 -10.67 16.72
CA ILE A 88 6.35 -9.48 15.87
C ILE A 88 5.88 -8.27 16.69
N PRO A 89 6.69 -7.21 16.78
CA PRO A 89 6.29 -5.99 17.49
C PRO A 89 5.03 -5.38 16.85
N PRO A 90 4.01 -5.02 17.64
CA PRO A 90 2.80 -4.38 17.10
C PRO A 90 3.12 -2.97 16.58
N ILE A 91 2.34 -2.49 15.61
CA ILE A 91 2.42 -1.10 15.12
C ILE A 91 1.37 -0.27 15.86
N PRO A 92 1.77 0.69 16.72
CA PRO A 92 0.81 1.63 17.32
C PRO A 92 0.48 2.73 16.31
N LEU A 93 -0.36 2.42 15.32
CA LEU A 93 -0.67 3.30 14.18
C LEU A 93 -1.03 4.72 14.60
N SER A 94 -1.89 4.88 15.61
CA SER A 94 -2.34 6.18 16.12
C SER A 94 -1.22 7.07 16.67
N GLN A 95 -0.08 6.50 17.04
CA GLN A 95 1.07 7.23 17.56
C GLN A 95 2.04 7.68 16.46
N LEU A 96 1.90 7.11 15.25
CA LEU A 96 2.83 7.39 14.15
C LEU A 96 2.60 8.79 13.59
N ARG A 97 3.72 9.49 13.41
CA ARG A 97 3.75 10.86 12.87
C ARG A 97 4.62 10.94 11.64
N ASP A 98 4.40 11.99 10.88
CA ASP A 98 5.21 12.28 9.73
C ASP A 98 5.17 13.77 9.40
N ASP A 99 6.30 14.28 8.89
CA ASP A 99 6.42 15.65 8.42
C ASP A 99 6.45 15.68 6.88
N PRO A 100 5.36 16.12 6.21
CA PRO A 100 5.32 16.24 4.76
C PRO A 100 6.24 17.34 4.20
N SER A 101 6.65 18.30 5.04
CA SER A 101 7.53 19.41 4.65
C SER A 101 9.01 19.05 4.68
N GLU A 102 9.37 17.96 5.35
CA GLU A 102 10.75 17.51 5.46
C GLU A 102 11.27 16.98 4.11
N SER A 103 12.38 17.57 3.67
CA SER A 103 12.99 17.40 2.35
C SER A 103 14.32 16.66 2.37
N ARG A 104 14.86 16.33 3.55
CA ARG A 104 16.17 15.67 3.72
C ARG A 104 16.30 14.46 2.82
N LEU A 105 17.47 14.32 2.19
CA LEU A 105 17.78 13.17 1.37
C LEU A 105 17.62 11.88 2.18
N GLY A 106 16.90 10.91 1.61
CA GLY A 106 16.67 9.64 2.26
C GLY A 106 15.55 9.65 3.30
N TRP A 107 14.98 10.81 3.66
CA TRP A 107 13.94 10.94 4.67
C TRP A 107 12.67 10.15 4.35
N ASN A 108 12.11 9.55 5.40
CA ASN A 108 10.74 9.04 5.52
C ASN A 108 10.35 9.04 7.01
N PHE A 109 9.10 8.69 7.33
CA PHE A 109 8.59 8.69 8.71
C PHE A 109 9.41 7.83 9.68
N LEU A 110 10.14 6.80 9.23
CA LEU A 110 11.00 5.98 10.08
C LEU A 110 12.21 6.74 10.66
N GLN A 111 12.54 7.91 10.11
CA GLN A 111 13.59 8.80 10.60
C GLN A 111 13.07 9.89 11.53
N ASP A 112 11.75 9.99 11.72
CA ASP A 112 11.17 10.90 12.68
C ASP A 112 11.47 10.40 14.11
N ALA A 113 12.10 11.26 14.92
CA ALA A 113 12.46 10.94 16.29
C ALA A 113 11.22 10.61 17.16
N HIS A 114 10.05 11.15 16.83
CA HIS A 114 8.80 10.83 17.55
C HIS A 114 8.35 9.39 17.35
N ASN A 115 8.77 8.75 16.24
CA ASN A 115 8.42 7.37 15.94
C ASN A 115 9.41 6.35 16.52
N ALA A 116 10.50 6.79 17.15
CA ALA A 116 11.58 5.90 17.60
C ALA A 116 11.14 4.91 18.68
N GLU A 117 10.24 5.33 19.59
CA GLU A 117 9.67 4.46 20.62
C GLU A 117 8.61 3.52 20.04
N ALA A 118 7.77 4.03 19.13
CA ALA A 118 6.72 3.27 18.47
C ALA A 118 7.27 2.19 17.51
N LEU A 119 8.37 2.47 16.82
CA LEU A 119 8.96 1.62 15.79
C LEU A 119 10.44 1.29 16.07
N PRO A 120 10.76 0.62 17.18
CA PRO A 120 12.13 0.41 17.61
C PRO A 120 12.89 -0.59 16.73
N ASN A 121 14.19 -0.34 16.53
CA ASN A 121 15.16 -1.31 16.00
C ASN A 121 14.84 -1.97 14.64
N GLY A 122 13.95 -1.41 13.81
CA GLY A 122 13.53 -2.05 12.54
C GLY A 122 14.68 -2.41 11.60
N GLN A 123 15.71 -1.56 11.55
CA GLN A 123 16.92 -1.77 10.74
C GLN A 123 17.66 -3.08 11.07
N ARG A 124 17.57 -3.58 12.30
CA ARG A 124 18.31 -4.74 12.78
C ARG A 124 17.39 -5.87 13.22
N TRP A 125 16.11 -5.63 13.43
CA TRP A 125 15.18 -6.57 14.06
C TRP A 125 15.23 -7.97 13.43
N LEU A 126 14.99 -8.09 12.12
CA LEU A 126 14.94 -9.39 11.44
C LEU A 126 16.34 -10.00 11.26
N LEU A 127 17.36 -9.15 11.07
CA LEU A 127 18.75 -9.60 11.03
C LEU A 127 19.19 -10.20 12.38
N ASP A 128 18.85 -9.54 13.48
CA ASP A 128 19.14 -10.02 14.83
C ASP A 128 18.38 -11.31 15.13
N ARG A 129 17.15 -11.45 14.64
CA ARG A 129 16.39 -12.69 14.72
C ARG A 129 17.14 -13.83 14.05
N VAL A 130 17.56 -13.67 12.79
CA VAL A 130 18.36 -14.69 12.08
C VAL A 130 19.66 -15.01 12.82
N LEU A 131 20.34 -14.00 13.36
CA LEU A 131 21.61 -14.17 14.06
C LEU A 131 21.49 -14.75 15.48
N LYS A 132 20.30 -14.75 16.10
CA LYS A 132 20.10 -15.22 17.50
C LYS A 132 19.33 -16.53 17.58
N THR A 133 18.63 -16.92 16.53
CA THR A 133 17.79 -18.12 16.50
C THR A 133 18.49 -19.26 15.78
N GLU A 134 18.73 -20.38 16.46
CA GLU A 134 19.55 -21.50 15.97
C GLU A 134 19.04 -22.11 14.66
N TRP A 135 17.72 -22.31 14.51
CA TRP A 135 17.16 -22.86 13.29
C TRP A 135 17.30 -21.89 12.10
N LEU A 136 17.15 -20.59 12.33
CA LEU A 136 17.37 -19.56 11.30
C LEU A 136 18.84 -19.44 10.92
N GLN A 137 19.76 -19.54 11.88
CA GLN A 137 21.19 -19.63 11.57
C GLN A 137 21.46 -20.85 10.68
N THR A 138 20.86 -22.00 11.01
CA THR A 138 20.96 -23.22 10.21
C THR A 138 20.38 -23.04 8.81
N GLU A 139 19.30 -22.29 8.64
CA GLU A 139 18.70 -22.05 7.32
C GLU A 139 19.47 -21.04 6.47
N PHE A 140 19.94 -19.94 7.07
CA PHE A 140 20.50 -18.79 6.35
C PHE A 140 22.02 -18.73 6.33
N LEU A 141 22.72 -19.40 7.25
CA LEU A 141 24.16 -19.21 7.47
C LEU A 141 24.96 -20.50 7.29
N ASN A 142 26.16 -20.34 6.76
CA ASN A 142 27.25 -21.31 6.84
C ASN A 142 28.31 -20.72 7.76
N ILE A 143 28.40 -21.24 8.99
CA ILE A 143 29.38 -20.81 9.99
C ILE A 143 30.61 -21.69 9.86
N GLN A 144 31.73 -21.12 9.41
CA GLN A 144 32.97 -21.86 9.20
C GLN A 144 33.86 -21.83 10.46
N GLN A 145 33.91 -22.94 11.18
CA GLN A 145 34.87 -23.14 12.27
C GLN A 145 36.28 -23.44 11.72
N PRO A 146 37.36 -23.00 12.39
CA PRO A 146 37.42 -22.29 13.67
C PRO A 146 37.40 -20.75 13.54
N SER A 147 37.19 -20.21 12.33
CA SER A 147 37.32 -18.78 12.04
C SER A 147 36.10 -17.92 12.42
N ASP A 148 34.99 -18.53 12.83
CA ASP A 148 33.66 -17.92 12.98
C ASP A 148 33.24 -17.04 11.79
N LYS A 149 33.78 -17.33 10.60
CA LYS A 149 33.43 -16.60 9.39
C LYS A 149 32.02 -17.01 8.98
N ILE A 150 31.10 -16.06 9.06
CA ILE A 150 29.71 -16.21 8.64
C ILE A 150 29.64 -15.97 7.13
N LYS A 151 29.10 -16.95 6.39
CA LYS A 151 28.69 -16.78 5.00
C LYS A 151 27.20 -17.00 4.87
N TRP A 152 26.52 -16.11 4.16
CA TRP A 152 25.09 -16.28 3.85
C TRP A 152 24.89 -17.39 2.81
N LYS A 153 23.87 -18.20 3.02
CA LYS A 153 23.42 -19.24 2.09
C LYS A 153 22.67 -18.57 0.95
N ILE A 154 23.35 -18.48 -0.19
CA ILE A 154 22.85 -17.79 -1.39
C ILE A 154 21.44 -18.26 -1.79
N LEU A 155 21.17 -19.57 -1.79
CA LEU A 155 19.87 -20.09 -2.19
C LEU A 155 18.73 -19.69 -1.22
N ALA A 156 19.01 -19.65 0.09
CA ALA A 156 18.04 -19.22 1.09
C ALA A 156 17.75 -17.72 0.95
N VAL A 157 18.79 -16.89 0.81
CA VAL A 157 18.65 -15.45 0.54
C VAL A 157 17.86 -15.18 -0.74
N GLN A 158 18.15 -15.90 -1.83
CA GLN A 158 17.39 -15.76 -3.07
C GLN A 158 15.93 -16.20 -2.92
N ALA A 159 15.63 -17.20 -2.08
CA ALA A 159 14.27 -17.62 -1.80
C ALA A 159 13.50 -16.52 -1.04
N ASP A 160 14.13 -15.93 -0.02
CA ASP A 160 13.56 -14.82 0.75
C ASP A 160 13.27 -13.59 -0.14
N LEU A 161 14.23 -13.19 -0.98
CA LEU A 161 14.02 -12.07 -1.92
C LEU A 161 12.88 -12.34 -2.93
N ARG A 162 12.69 -13.60 -3.36
CA ARG A 162 11.52 -13.98 -4.19
C ARG A 162 10.22 -13.91 -3.41
N ASN A 163 10.22 -14.29 -2.13
CA ASN A 163 9.04 -14.14 -1.26
C ASN A 163 8.71 -12.66 -1.07
N ARG A 164 9.72 -11.80 -0.92
CA ARG A 164 9.56 -10.33 -0.87
C ARG A 164 8.89 -9.81 -2.13
N ASP A 165 9.35 -10.26 -3.30
CA ASP A 165 8.80 -9.83 -4.58
C ASP A 165 7.33 -10.24 -4.73
N ARG A 166 6.97 -11.47 -4.34
CA ARG A 166 5.58 -11.95 -4.31
C ARG A 166 4.70 -11.14 -3.35
N PHE A 167 5.21 -10.82 -2.16
CA PHE A 167 4.51 -9.96 -1.22
C PHE A 167 4.26 -8.57 -1.81
N LEU A 168 5.25 -7.98 -2.48
CA LEU A 168 5.09 -6.68 -3.13
C LEU A 168 4.08 -6.69 -4.28
N GLU A 169 3.93 -7.79 -5.02
CA GLU A 169 2.86 -7.93 -6.01
C GLU A 169 1.47 -7.84 -5.35
N LEU A 170 1.27 -8.56 -4.24
CA LEU A 170 0.02 -8.52 -3.46
C LEU A 170 -0.22 -7.14 -2.86
N LEU A 171 0.81 -6.53 -2.27
CA LEU A 171 0.71 -5.19 -1.67
C LEU A 171 0.39 -4.13 -2.71
N LEU A 172 1.01 -4.20 -3.90
CA LEU A 172 0.71 -3.31 -5.02
C LEU A 172 -0.76 -3.43 -5.45
N LEU A 173 -1.28 -4.66 -5.53
CA LEU A 173 -2.70 -4.90 -5.83
C LEU A 173 -3.60 -4.28 -4.76
N LEU A 174 -3.33 -4.56 -3.48
CA LEU A 174 -4.11 -4.02 -2.37
C LEU A 174 -4.09 -2.48 -2.39
N CYS A 175 -2.94 -1.84 -2.51
CA CYS A 175 -2.83 -0.38 -2.64
C CYS A 175 -3.66 0.16 -3.82
N HIS A 176 -3.70 -0.55 -4.94
CA HIS A 176 -4.48 -0.16 -6.12
C HIS A 176 -5.99 -0.28 -5.91
N LEU A 177 -6.43 -1.38 -5.28
CA LEU A 177 -7.85 -1.68 -5.04
C LEU A 177 -8.44 -0.87 -3.88
N THR A 178 -7.60 -0.51 -2.90
CA THR A 178 -8.06 0.03 -1.62
C THR A 178 -7.82 1.52 -1.43
N GLY A 179 -6.93 2.15 -2.21
CA GLY A 179 -6.64 3.59 -2.11
C GLY A 179 -7.76 4.53 -2.61
N GLY A 180 -8.99 4.04 -2.76
CA GLY A 180 -10.12 4.76 -3.34
C GLY A 180 -10.05 4.82 -4.85
N GLN A 181 -10.10 6.02 -5.47
CA GLN A 181 -10.10 6.10 -6.94
C GLN A 181 -8.77 5.54 -7.49
N PRO A 182 -8.81 4.49 -8.33
CA PRO A 182 -7.60 3.81 -8.78
C PRO A 182 -6.69 4.76 -9.55
N ALA A 183 -5.45 4.86 -9.06
CA ALA A 183 -4.37 5.55 -9.73
C ALA A 183 -4.08 4.92 -11.10
N ARG A 184 -3.54 5.71 -12.04
CA ARG A 184 -3.03 5.12 -13.28
C ARG A 184 -1.86 4.20 -12.96
N GLY A 185 -1.64 3.17 -13.79
CA GLY A 185 -0.52 2.25 -13.63
C GLY A 185 0.82 2.99 -13.47
N THR A 186 1.09 3.99 -14.31
CA THR A 186 2.31 4.79 -14.22
C THR A 186 2.42 5.64 -12.94
N GLU A 187 1.30 6.05 -12.36
CA GLU A 187 1.28 6.83 -11.10
C GLU A 187 1.62 5.92 -9.92
N ILE A 188 0.92 4.79 -9.76
CA ILE A 188 1.15 3.88 -8.64
C ILE A 188 2.52 3.20 -8.71
N LEU A 189 2.98 2.82 -9.90
CA LEU A 189 4.30 2.20 -10.07
C LEU A 189 5.46 3.19 -9.83
N SER A 190 5.17 4.49 -9.74
CA SER A 190 6.17 5.53 -9.48
C SER A 190 6.32 5.93 -8.01
N LEU A 191 5.52 5.33 -7.11
CA LEU A 191 5.54 5.65 -5.68
C LEU A 191 6.94 5.45 -5.08
N ARG A 192 7.38 6.43 -4.30
CA ARG A 192 8.66 6.43 -3.59
C ARG A 192 8.42 6.43 -2.09
N HIS A 193 9.17 5.60 -1.37
CA HIS A 193 9.06 5.54 0.09
C HIS A 193 9.97 6.54 0.81
N ARG A 194 10.97 7.12 0.11
CA ARG A 194 11.90 8.09 0.67
C ARG A 194 12.26 9.22 -0.29
N ASN A 195 12.70 10.34 0.29
CA ASN A 195 13.11 11.53 -0.46
C ASN A 195 14.37 11.29 -1.30
N THR A 196 14.46 11.97 -2.45
CA THR A 196 15.55 11.81 -3.44
C THR A 196 16.11 13.16 -3.90
N LEU A 197 17.39 13.20 -4.30
CA LEU A 197 18.11 14.42 -4.72
C LEU A 197 17.44 15.20 -5.87
N HIS A 198 16.79 14.50 -6.81
CA HIS A 198 16.29 15.09 -8.07
C HIS A 198 14.86 15.65 -7.96
N GLY A 199 14.54 16.33 -6.84
CA GLY A 199 13.36 17.19 -6.72
C GLY A 199 12.00 16.47 -6.75
N ARG A 200 11.97 15.14 -6.60
CA ARG A 200 10.74 14.40 -6.33
C ARG A 200 10.79 13.91 -4.89
N TYR A 201 9.92 14.48 -4.08
CA TYR A 201 9.61 14.03 -2.74
C TYR A 201 9.16 12.58 -2.77
N ARG A 202 9.22 11.93 -1.60
CA ARG A 202 8.52 10.67 -1.40
C ARG A 202 7.03 10.82 -1.68
N SER A 203 6.40 9.69 -1.93
CA SER A 203 4.98 9.59 -2.25
C SER A 203 4.20 8.86 -1.17
N ILE A 204 4.87 8.38 -0.11
CA ILE A 204 4.28 7.66 1.02
C ILE A 204 4.43 8.53 2.26
N PHE A 205 3.32 8.78 2.95
CA PHE A 205 3.24 9.60 4.16
C PHE A 205 2.40 8.90 5.23
N ILE A 206 2.59 9.27 6.50
CA ILE A 206 1.66 8.92 7.58
C ILE A 206 0.78 10.13 7.87
N GLU A 207 -0.52 9.95 7.78
CA GLU A 207 -1.52 10.98 8.10
C GLU A 207 -2.58 10.35 9.00
N GLN A 208 -2.72 10.87 10.22
CA GLN A 208 -3.64 10.34 11.23
C GLN A 208 -3.48 8.82 11.40
N GLY A 209 -2.24 8.35 11.55
CA GLY A 209 -1.91 6.95 11.77
C GLY A 209 -2.14 6.00 10.59
N LEU A 210 -2.65 6.49 9.46
CA LEU A 210 -2.79 5.70 8.24
C LEU A 210 -1.77 6.10 7.19
N VAL A 211 -1.49 5.17 6.27
CA VAL A 211 -0.62 5.45 5.14
C VAL A 211 -1.41 6.21 4.07
N SER A 212 -0.91 7.38 3.69
CA SER A 212 -1.38 8.14 2.53
C SER A 212 -0.37 8.04 1.38
N THR A 213 -0.88 7.93 0.15
CA THR A 213 -0.08 8.01 -1.07
C THR A 213 -0.38 9.29 -1.84
N VAL A 214 0.67 10.02 -2.23
CA VAL A 214 0.55 11.30 -2.93
C VAL A 214 1.16 11.19 -4.31
N THR A 215 0.32 11.38 -5.33
CA THR A 215 0.73 11.38 -6.74
C THR A 215 0.40 12.73 -7.38
N SER A 216 1.37 13.32 -8.09
CA SER A 216 1.17 14.53 -8.89
C SER A 216 0.89 14.18 -10.35
N TYR A 217 -0.19 14.73 -10.91
CA TYR A 217 -0.59 14.50 -12.30
C TYR A 217 -0.46 15.78 -13.14
N TYR A 218 0.19 15.66 -14.30
CA TYR A 218 0.55 16.78 -15.19
C TYR A 218 -0.28 16.88 -16.49
N LYS A 219 -1.23 15.97 -16.78
CA LYS A 219 -2.02 16.07 -18.02
C LYS A 219 -2.97 17.27 -17.91
N GLY A 220 -2.86 18.20 -18.85
CA GLY A 220 -3.59 19.45 -18.85
C GLY A 220 -2.83 20.64 -18.25
N TYR A 221 -1.57 20.46 -17.81
CA TYR A 221 -0.75 21.58 -17.29
C TYR A 221 -0.62 22.73 -18.31
N HIS A 222 -0.45 22.41 -19.59
CA HIS A 222 -0.43 23.39 -20.68
C HIS A 222 -1.75 24.16 -20.87
N ILE A 223 -2.85 23.66 -20.29
CA ILE A 223 -4.19 24.24 -20.39
C ILE A 223 -4.58 24.95 -19.09
N THR A 224 -4.26 24.39 -17.91
CA THR A 224 -4.72 24.89 -16.60
C THR A 224 -3.64 25.55 -15.76
N GLY A 225 -2.35 25.41 -16.10
CA GLY A 225 -1.22 25.95 -15.33
C GLY A 225 -1.03 25.34 -13.93
N SER A 226 -1.81 24.32 -13.55
CA SER A 226 -1.80 23.75 -12.18
C SER A 226 -1.58 22.24 -12.17
N THR A 227 -0.68 21.77 -11.31
CA THR A 227 -0.49 20.33 -11.04
C THR A 227 -1.60 19.82 -10.13
N LYS A 228 -2.29 18.76 -10.53
CA LYS A 228 -3.30 18.12 -9.66
C LYS A 228 -2.60 17.15 -8.72
N ILE A 229 -2.64 17.46 -7.42
CA ILE A 229 -2.17 16.57 -6.35
C ILE A 229 -3.34 15.67 -5.94
N ILE A 230 -3.09 14.37 -5.87
CA ILE A 230 -4.08 13.38 -5.46
C ILE A 230 -3.52 12.60 -4.29
N HIS A 231 -4.14 12.78 -3.12
CA HIS A 231 -3.95 11.95 -1.94
C HIS A 231 -4.85 10.72 -2.06
N ARG A 232 -4.37 9.58 -1.58
CA ARG A 232 -5.12 8.33 -1.45
C ARG A 232 -4.76 7.68 -0.13
N TYR A 233 -5.74 7.49 0.73
CA TYR A 233 -5.55 6.87 2.04
C TYR A 233 -5.77 5.37 1.91
N LEU A 234 -4.84 4.60 2.49
CA LEU A 234 -4.95 3.17 2.57
C LEU A 234 -5.72 2.80 3.85
N PRO A 235 -6.57 1.76 3.83
CA PRO A 235 -7.19 1.24 5.04
C PRO A 235 -6.15 0.73 6.04
N LYS A 236 -6.60 0.47 7.27
CA LYS A 236 -5.74 0.10 8.40
C LYS A 236 -4.88 -1.13 8.07
N GLU A 237 -5.48 -2.20 7.58
CA GLU A 237 -4.78 -3.46 7.30
C GLU A 237 -3.71 -3.28 6.23
N VAL A 238 -4.00 -2.50 5.19
CA VAL A 238 -3.02 -2.24 4.11
C VAL A 238 -1.95 -1.26 4.57
N SER A 239 -2.29 -0.30 5.44
CA SER A 239 -1.33 0.61 6.07
C SER A 239 -0.31 -0.16 6.91
N GLU A 240 -0.76 -1.12 7.72
CA GLU A 240 0.13 -2.00 8.49
C GLU A 240 1.07 -2.79 7.59
N LEU A 241 0.56 -3.38 6.50
CA LEU A 241 1.41 -4.12 5.55
C LEU A 241 2.51 -3.23 4.95
N VAL A 242 2.18 -1.98 4.56
CA VAL A 242 3.18 -1.02 4.04
C VAL A 242 4.20 -0.65 5.13
N ILE A 243 3.75 -0.39 6.35
CA ILE A 243 4.63 0.03 7.45
C ILE A 243 5.57 -1.10 7.84
N TYR A 244 5.09 -2.33 8.04
CA TYR A 244 5.94 -3.49 8.32
C TYR A 244 6.96 -3.73 7.22
N TYR A 245 6.55 -3.59 5.95
CA TYR A 245 7.47 -3.71 4.83
C TYR A 245 8.60 -2.68 4.92
N LEU A 246 8.28 -1.40 5.11
CA LEU A 246 9.30 -0.34 5.16
C LEU A 246 10.16 -0.42 6.42
N TRP A 247 9.57 -0.82 7.54
CA TRP A 247 10.20 -0.81 8.86
C TRP A 247 11.13 -2.00 9.10
N ILE A 248 10.69 -3.22 8.77
CA ILE A 248 11.39 -4.46 9.14
C ILE A 248 11.90 -5.21 7.90
N ILE A 249 11.04 -5.43 6.91
CA ILE A 249 11.36 -6.33 5.79
C ILE A 249 12.37 -5.69 4.82
N LEU A 250 12.10 -4.46 4.36
CA LEU A 250 12.95 -3.73 3.43
C LEU A 250 14.40 -3.62 3.93
N PRO A 251 14.70 -3.12 5.15
CA PRO A 251 16.07 -3.01 5.60
C PRO A 251 16.76 -4.36 5.75
N PHE A 252 16.02 -5.43 6.07
CA PHE A 252 16.56 -6.78 6.08
C PHE A 252 16.96 -7.24 4.68
N CYS A 253 16.06 -7.11 3.69
CA CYS A 253 16.35 -7.48 2.31
C CYS A 253 17.54 -6.68 1.74
N GLU A 254 17.60 -5.37 2.00
CA GLU A 254 18.74 -4.53 1.60
C GLU A 254 20.06 -5.01 2.22
N LYS A 255 20.04 -5.42 3.50
CA LYS A 255 21.21 -6.00 4.16
C LYS A 255 21.59 -7.36 3.59
N LEU A 256 20.63 -8.22 3.29
CA LEU A 256 20.90 -9.50 2.64
C LEU A 256 21.56 -9.30 1.28
N GLU A 257 21.10 -8.32 0.50
CA GLU A 257 21.69 -8.02 -0.81
C GLU A 257 23.17 -7.63 -0.68
N ILE A 258 23.51 -6.81 0.31
CA ILE A 258 24.90 -6.42 0.60
C ILE A 258 25.72 -7.61 1.11
N LEU A 259 25.20 -8.34 2.10
CA LEU A 259 25.96 -9.36 2.82
C LEU A 259 26.12 -10.67 2.03
N ALA A 260 25.17 -10.99 1.15
CA ALA A 260 25.20 -12.22 0.35
C ALA A 260 25.76 -12.02 -1.06
N PHE A 261 25.54 -10.85 -1.67
CA PHE A 261 25.94 -10.57 -3.06
C PHE A 261 26.97 -9.45 -3.20
N GLU A 262 27.45 -8.87 -2.10
CA GLU A 262 28.40 -7.76 -2.11
C GLU A 262 27.90 -6.56 -2.94
N LYS A 263 26.56 -6.38 -2.95
CA LYS A 263 25.91 -5.29 -3.69
C LYS A 263 26.44 -3.94 -3.20
N THR A 264 26.87 -3.10 -4.14
CA THR A 264 27.41 -1.76 -3.85
C THR A 264 26.51 -0.64 -4.34
N GLU A 265 25.53 -0.95 -5.20
CA GLU A 265 24.58 0.01 -5.70
C GLU A 265 23.64 0.49 -4.59
N PRO A 266 23.27 1.79 -4.58
CA PRO A 266 22.34 2.31 -3.59
C PRO A 266 20.96 1.66 -3.75
N SER A 267 20.29 1.42 -2.62
CA SER A 267 18.94 0.85 -2.62
C SER A 267 17.94 1.72 -3.38
N SER A 268 16.98 1.08 -4.03
CA SER A 268 15.94 1.79 -4.78
C SER A 268 15.07 2.65 -3.86
N PRO A 269 14.76 3.92 -4.21
CA PRO A 269 13.79 4.72 -3.47
C PRO A 269 12.34 4.38 -3.82
N PHE A 270 12.11 3.53 -4.83
CA PHE A 270 10.77 3.13 -5.26
C PHE A 270 10.22 2.04 -4.35
N LEU A 271 8.92 2.11 -4.06
CA LEU A 271 8.21 1.07 -3.32
C LEU A 271 8.16 -0.25 -4.12
N TRP A 272 8.18 -0.16 -5.46
CA TRP A 272 8.14 -1.29 -6.38
C TRP A 272 9.42 -1.34 -7.23
N PRO A 273 10.52 -1.90 -6.72
CA PRO A 273 11.80 -1.90 -7.43
C PRO A 273 11.74 -2.68 -8.76
N GLN A 274 11.02 -3.79 -8.82
CA GLN A 274 10.90 -4.62 -10.03
C GLN A 274 10.21 -3.90 -11.20
N ALA A 275 9.14 -3.13 -10.91
CA ALA A 275 8.42 -2.36 -11.93
C ALA A 275 9.30 -1.33 -12.64
N ARG A 276 10.44 -0.93 -12.07
CA ARG A 276 11.35 0.05 -12.67
C ARG A 276 12.46 -0.59 -13.50
N GLN A 277 12.62 -1.92 -13.44
CA GLN A 277 13.60 -2.68 -14.22
C GLN A 277 13.15 -2.99 -15.66
N GLY A 278 12.14 -2.30 -16.18
CA GLY A 278 11.68 -2.42 -17.57
C GLY A 278 10.24 -2.89 -17.72
N GLU A 279 9.51 -3.11 -16.63
CA GLU A 279 8.11 -3.51 -16.66
C GLU A 279 7.19 -2.28 -16.51
N ASP A 280 6.65 -1.77 -17.63
CA ASP A 280 5.70 -0.67 -17.63
C ASP A 280 4.34 -1.07 -16.97
N SER A 281 3.27 -0.33 -17.21
CA SER A 281 1.87 -0.63 -16.88
C SER A 281 1.40 -2.08 -17.14
N SER A 282 2.13 -2.86 -17.94
CA SER A 282 1.95 -4.31 -18.08
C SER A 282 2.19 -5.09 -16.79
N TYR A 283 3.09 -4.65 -15.90
CA TYR A 283 3.38 -5.32 -14.61
C TYR A 283 2.14 -5.44 -13.74
N LEU A 284 1.51 -4.30 -13.41
CA LEU A 284 0.29 -4.25 -12.62
C LEU A 284 -0.86 -4.98 -13.33
N SER A 285 -0.90 -4.95 -14.66
CA SER A 285 -1.93 -5.67 -15.43
C SER A 285 -1.78 -7.19 -15.29
N ARG A 286 -0.55 -7.72 -15.32
CA ARG A 286 -0.28 -9.15 -15.11
C ARG A 286 -0.71 -9.61 -13.72
N ILE A 287 -0.41 -8.80 -12.69
CA ILE A 287 -0.78 -9.10 -11.31
C ILE A 287 -2.30 -9.11 -11.15
N LEU A 288 -2.97 -8.05 -11.64
CA LEU A 288 -4.43 -7.94 -11.59
C LEU A 288 -5.11 -9.09 -12.35
N GLU A 289 -4.62 -9.44 -13.53
CA GLU A 289 -5.19 -10.53 -14.32
C GLU A 289 -5.00 -11.89 -13.64
N LYS A 290 -3.85 -12.12 -13.01
CA LYS A 290 -3.57 -13.35 -12.25
C LYS A 290 -4.57 -13.52 -11.10
N GLU A 291 -4.77 -12.49 -10.27
CA GLU A 291 -5.71 -12.57 -9.14
C GLU A 291 -7.17 -12.58 -9.60
N ALA A 292 -7.54 -11.81 -10.62
CA ALA A 292 -8.90 -11.80 -11.17
C ALA A 292 -9.29 -13.15 -11.78
N ARG A 293 -8.36 -13.85 -12.45
CA ARG A 293 -8.61 -15.21 -12.95
C ARG A 293 -8.80 -16.22 -11.82
N GLN A 294 -8.09 -16.06 -10.71
CA GLN A 294 -8.20 -16.97 -9.57
C GLN A 294 -9.54 -16.83 -8.84
N HIS A 295 -10.03 -15.61 -8.63
CA HIS A 295 -11.20 -15.38 -7.76
C HIS A 295 -12.47 -15.01 -8.50
N LEU A 296 -12.36 -14.27 -9.61
CA LEU A 296 -13.52 -13.71 -10.33
C LEU A 296 -13.80 -14.44 -11.65
N GLN A 297 -13.00 -15.47 -11.99
CA GLN A 297 -13.07 -16.24 -13.24
C GLN A 297 -13.16 -15.35 -14.50
N THR A 298 -12.62 -14.13 -14.44
CA THR A 298 -12.72 -13.13 -15.50
C THR A 298 -11.37 -12.47 -15.76
N LYS A 299 -11.21 -11.92 -16.96
CA LYS A 299 -10.05 -11.09 -17.30
C LYS A 299 -10.35 -9.65 -16.93
N CYS A 300 -9.79 -9.19 -15.83
CA CYS A 300 -9.81 -7.79 -15.44
C CYS A 300 -8.45 -7.16 -15.73
N ASN A 301 -8.43 -6.02 -16.43
CA ASN A 301 -7.23 -5.21 -16.62
C ASN A 301 -7.37 -3.87 -15.88
N ILE A 302 -6.26 -3.14 -15.70
CA ILE A 302 -6.21 -1.89 -14.90
C ILE A 302 -7.25 -0.87 -15.39
N THR A 303 -7.41 -0.75 -16.70
CA THR A 303 -8.35 0.20 -17.32
C THR A 303 -9.79 -0.18 -17.02
N TYR A 304 -10.11 -1.47 -17.11
CA TYR A 304 -11.45 -1.99 -16.82
C TYR A 304 -11.82 -1.77 -15.35
N TYR A 305 -10.95 -2.18 -14.42
CA TYR A 305 -11.16 -1.93 -12.99
C TYR A 305 -11.37 -0.44 -12.71
N ARG A 306 -10.52 0.41 -13.30
CA ARG A 306 -10.66 1.86 -13.16
C ARG A 306 -12.00 2.38 -13.69
N HIS A 307 -12.45 1.92 -14.84
CA HIS A 307 -13.74 2.33 -15.39
C HIS A 307 -14.91 1.87 -14.50
N ALA A 308 -14.85 0.64 -13.99
CA ALA A 308 -15.83 0.10 -13.05
C ALA A 308 -15.87 0.93 -11.75
N ALA A 309 -14.72 1.14 -11.10
CA ALA A 309 -14.62 1.93 -9.87
C ALA A 309 -15.12 3.37 -10.04
N ILE A 310 -14.85 4.00 -11.20
CA ILE A 310 -15.38 5.34 -11.50
C ILE A 310 -16.89 5.32 -11.72
N ALA A 311 -17.42 4.31 -12.43
CA ALA A 311 -18.85 4.18 -12.67
C ALA A 311 -19.63 3.95 -11.37
N ILE A 312 -19.13 3.05 -10.52
CA ILE A 312 -19.64 2.76 -9.17
C ILE A 312 -19.65 4.05 -8.33
N SER A 313 -18.50 4.72 -8.23
CA SER A 313 -18.38 5.99 -7.50
C SER A 313 -19.37 7.07 -7.98
N ARG A 314 -19.62 7.16 -9.29
CA ARG A 314 -20.60 8.12 -9.84
C ARG A 314 -22.05 7.76 -9.53
N ALA A 315 -22.36 6.47 -9.44
CA ALA A 315 -23.70 5.99 -9.15
C ALA A 315 -24.06 6.13 -7.67
N HIS A 316 -23.07 5.99 -6.77
CA HIS A 316 -23.33 5.81 -5.34
C HIS A 316 -22.79 6.93 -4.42
N LEU A 317 -21.89 7.82 -4.89
CA LEU A 317 -21.44 8.96 -4.09
C LEU A 317 -22.19 10.25 -4.46
N PRO A 318 -23.06 10.80 -3.58
CA PRO A 318 -23.90 11.97 -3.87
C PRO A 318 -23.13 13.30 -3.91
N SER A 319 -21.82 13.32 -3.64
CA SER A 319 -21.01 14.54 -3.64
C SER A 319 -20.69 15.02 -5.07
N GLY A 320 -21.25 16.19 -5.44
CA GLY A 320 -21.17 16.84 -6.76
C GLY A 320 -19.78 17.26 -7.29
N GLY A 321 -18.68 16.72 -6.76
CA GLY A 321 -17.31 16.94 -7.27
C GLY A 321 -17.01 16.21 -8.60
N PHE A 322 -17.98 15.50 -9.15
CA PHE A 322 -17.82 14.63 -10.33
C PHE A 322 -18.64 15.08 -11.55
N LYS A 323 -19.06 16.36 -11.62
CA LYS A 323 -19.62 16.95 -12.85
C LYS A 323 -18.55 16.98 -13.96
N ARG A 324 -18.99 16.69 -15.19
CA ARG A 324 -18.17 16.57 -16.42
C ARG A 324 -17.21 17.76 -16.59
N ASP A 325 -15.90 17.49 -16.70
CA ASP A 325 -14.92 18.41 -17.32
C ASP A 325 -15.07 18.49 -18.86
N TYR A 326 -16.17 17.96 -19.41
CA TYR A 326 -16.57 18.15 -20.81
C TYR A 326 -17.97 18.77 -20.81
N GLY A 327 -18.03 20.07 -20.60
CA GLY A 327 -19.10 20.88 -21.14
C GLY A 327 -18.97 20.84 -22.66
N VAL A 328 -19.76 19.99 -23.30
CA VAL A 328 -20.17 20.26 -24.68
C VAL A 328 -20.94 21.57 -24.59
N ASN A 329 -20.46 22.61 -25.27
CA ASN A 329 -21.22 23.83 -25.49
C ASN A 329 -22.47 23.48 -26.29
N GLU A 330 -23.54 23.12 -25.59
CA GLU A 330 -24.89 23.26 -26.12
C GLU A 330 -25.41 24.64 -25.72
N THR A 331 -25.85 25.36 -26.76
CA THR A 331 -26.58 26.62 -26.79
C THR A 331 -25.77 27.93 -26.77
N ALA A 332 -25.58 28.46 -27.97
CA ALA A 332 -26.15 29.77 -28.30
C ALA A 332 -26.79 29.66 -29.69
N THR A 333 -28.10 29.46 -29.70
CA THR A 333 -28.97 29.78 -30.82
C THR A 333 -29.08 31.31 -30.95
N ASP A 334 -29.29 31.77 -32.17
CA ASP A 334 -29.81 33.08 -32.58
C ASP A 334 -28.91 34.32 -32.41
N GLN A 335 -28.23 34.67 -33.51
CA GLN A 335 -28.51 35.89 -34.28
C GLN A 335 -28.21 35.67 -35.77
#